data_AF-A0A970V1G6-F1
#
_entry.id   AF-A0A970V1G6-F1
#
_cell.length_a   1.000
_cell.length_b   1.000
_cell.length_c   1.000
_cell.angle_alpha   90.00
_cell.angle_beta   90.00
_cell.angle_gamma   90.00
#
_symmetry.space_group_name_H-M   'P 1'
#
loop_
_entity.id
_entity.type
_entity.pdbx_description
1 polymer ?
#
loop_
_entity_poly.entity_id
_entity_poly.type
_entity_poly.pdbx_seq_one_letter_code
_entity_poly.pdbx_strand_id
1 'polypeptide(L)'
;MADSNRLQATSLAPAPARITPRSVVLGLLMSAVAIGIIAWAEWVEGAIQIGYLQIPPVAVALIFVVVLLNRLAGALWPRVRLRPTELGVIYVMMLFASMIASRGLTERVYSSMVGVNYAATPANHWQKLFFPYIKQGLVPWSTEGGIAQPVAKYYYEGLPTGGHLPWLSWAIPTAMWLLLYALVYMAFMGLAAMVYKLWADEEHLAFPLTKLPLELASGDYSSQDFLRNRLMWLGFAAAMILFGVNGLHAIWPNIPGIKTLIPVSFQAYPW
;
A
#
# COMPACT_ATOMS: atom_id res chain seq x y z
N MET A 1 37.25 16.10 -32.24
CA MET A 1 36.86 16.29 -30.83
C MET A 1 35.37 16.04 -30.54
N ALA A 2 34.47 15.97 -31.53
CA ALA A 2 33.05 15.66 -31.30
C ALA A 2 32.73 14.15 -31.16
N ASP A 3 33.58 13.26 -31.69
CA ASP A 3 33.34 11.81 -31.67
C ASP A 3 33.73 11.10 -30.37
N SER A 4 34.67 11.67 -29.60
CA SER A 4 35.09 11.11 -28.31
C SER A 4 34.01 11.23 -27.22
N ASN A 5 33.12 12.22 -27.33
CA ASN A 5 31.99 12.38 -26.40
C ASN A 5 30.83 11.41 -26.69
N ARG A 6 30.68 10.93 -27.94
CA ARG A 6 29.67 9.92 -28.28
C ARG A 6 30.02 8.52 -27.78
N LEU A 7 31.32 8.19 -27.73
CA LEU A 7 31.82 6.90 -27.25
C LEU A 7 31.84 6.79 -25.72
N GLN A 8 31.87 7.90 -24.98
CA GLN A 8 31.71 7.89 -23.51
C GLN A 8 30.24 7.81 -23.07
N ALA A 9 29.29 8.33 -23.87
CA ALA A 9 27.86 8.26 -23.57
C ALA A 9 27.28 6.84 -23.68
N THR A 10 27.96 5.92 -24.37
CA THR A 10 27.48 4.54 -24.59
C THR A 10 27.89 3.57 -23.48
N SER A 11 28.83 3.92 -22.59
CA SER A 11 29.35 3.01 -21.56
C SER A 11 28.63 3.08 -20.20
N LEU A 12 27.65 3.98 -20.05
CA LEU A 12 26.85 4.18 -18.83
C LEU A 12 25.38 3.77 -18.99
N ALA A 13 25.03 2.98 -20.02
CA ALA A 13 23.74 2.32 -19.99
C ALA A 13 23.74 1.35 -18.79
N PRO A 14 22.94 1.59 -17.73
CA PRO A 14 22.89 0.66 -16.61
C PRO A 14 22.53 -0.71 -17.18
N ALA A 15 23.30 -1.74 -16.84
CA ALA A 15 23.02 -3.10 -17.25
C ALA A 15 21.53 -3.38 -17.01
N PRO A 16 20.79 -3.96 -17.97
CA PRO A 16 19.35 -4.11 -17.87
C PRO A 16 19.04 -4.80 -16.54
N ALA A 17 18.23 -4.15 -15.71
CA ALA A 17 17.83 -4.67 -14.41
C ALA A 17 17.15 -6.02 -14.64
N ARG A 18 17.89 -7.11 -14.42
CA ARG A 18 17.36 -8.46 -14.62
C ARG A 18 16.45 -8.78 -13.45
N ILE A 19 15.15 -8.76 -13.69
CA ILE A 19 14.14 -9.30 -12.77
C ILE A 19 14.43 -10.80 -12.62
N THR A 20 14.63 -11.26 -11.39
CA THR A 20 14.89 -12.68 -11.12
C THR A 20 13.63 -13.35 -10.59
N PRO A 21 13.39 -14.63 -10.89
CA PRO A 21 12.25 -15.35 -10.33
C PRO A 21 12.23 -15.32 -8.80
N ARG A 22 13.41 -15.36 -8.16
CA ARG A 22 13.54 -15.26 -6.70
C ARG A 22 13.03 -13.93 -6.14
N SER A 23 13.28 -12.80 -6.81
CA SER A 23 12.80 -11.49 -6.35
C SER A 23 11.28 -11.39 -6.47
N VAL A 24 10.69 -12.00 -7.51
CA VAL A 24 9.23 -12.04 -7.69
C VAL A 24 8.58 -12.90 -6.62
N VAL A 25 9.11 -14.09 -6.33
CA VAL A 25 8.59 -14.98 -5.28
C VAL A 25 8.68 -14.33 -3.90
N LEU A 26 9.85 -13.76 -3.56
CA LEU A 26 10.01 -13.03 -2.31
C LEU A 26 9.11 -11.79 -2.25
N GLY A 27 8.96 -11.08 -3.37
CA GLY A 27 8.05 -9.96 -3.50
C GLY A 27 6.61 -10.36 -3.20
N LEU A 28 6.10 -11.45 -3.79
CA LEU A 28 4.76 -11.97 -3.52
C LEU A 28 4.58 -12.36 -2.04
N LEU A 29 5.56 -13.05 -1.46
CA LEU A 29 5.53 -13.42 -0.05
C LEU A 29 5.47 -12.19 0.87
N MET A 30 6.31 -11.19 0.60
CA MET A 30 6.35 -9.98 1.42
C MET A 30 5.14 -9.08 1.19
N SER A 31 4.59 -9.04 -0.02
CA SER A 31 3.29 -8.42 -0.29
C SER A 31 2.17 -9.10 0.49
N ALA A 32 2.12 -10.44 0.55
CA ALA A 32 1.13 -11.16 1.35
C ALA A 32 1.25 -10.85 2.84
N VAL A 33 2.48 -10.79 3.37
CA VAL A 33 2.72 -10.36 4.76
C VAL A 33 2.26 -8.92 4.98
N ALA A 34 2.59 -8.00 4.08
CA ALA A 34 2.15 -6.60 4.16
C ALA A 34 0.62 -6.51 4.18
N ILE A 35 -0.07 -7.22 3.28
CA ILE A 35 -1.53 -7.28 3.21
C ILE A 35 -2.12 -7.83 4.53
N GLY A 36 -1.53 -8.87 5.11
CA GLY A 36 -1.98 -9.43 6.39
C GLY A 36 -1.85 -8.43 7.54
N ILE A 37 -0.74 -7.70 7.62
CA ILE A 37 -0.52 -6.65 8.63
C ILE A 37 -1.53 -5.51 8.45
N ILE A 38 -1.77 -5.07 7.20
CA ILE A 38 -2.77 -4.03 6.86
C ILE A 38 -4.17 -4.50 7.24
N ALA A 39 -4.53 -5.73 6.87
CA ALA A 39 -5.84 -6.30 7.17
C ALA A 39 -6.10 -6.27 8.69
N TRP A 40 -5.12 -6.71 9.49
CA TRP A 40 -5.23 -6.67 10.94
C TRP A 40 -5.31 -5.25 11.49
N ALA A 41 -4.35 -4.39 11.14
CA ALA A 41 -4.25 -3.04 11.70
C ALA A 41 -5.45 -2.14 11.34
N GLU A 42 -5.95 -2.24 10.10
CA GLU A 42 -7.01 -1.36 9.61
C GLU A 42 -8.41 -1.88 9.88
N TRP A 43 -8.63 -3.21 9.80
CA TRP A 43 -9.98 -3.79 9.86
C TRP A 43 -10.31 -4.40 11.22
N VAL A 44 -9.32 -4.95 11.93
CA VAL A 44 -9.52 -5.55 13.25
C VAL A 44 -9.33 -4.51 14.34
N GLU A 45 -8.18 -3.84 14.34
CA GLU A 45 -7.85 -2.85 15.36
C GLU A 45 -8.51 -1.49 15.07
N GLY A 46 -8.53 -1.06 13.79
CA GLY A 46 -9.11 0.21 13.37
C GLY A 46 -8.37 1.46 13.86
N ALA A 47 -7.22 1.30 14.53
CA ALA A 47 -6.49 2.39 15.17
C ALA A 47 -5.59 3.19 14.21
N ILE A 48 -5.01 2.55 13.18
CA ILE A 48 -4.00 3.19 12.30
C ILE A 48 -4.22 2.77 10.84
N GLN A 49 -4.13 3.73 9.93
CA GLN A 49 -4.18 3.53 8.48
C GLN A 49 -2.76 3.38 7.91
N ILE A 50 -2.18 2.19 8.04
CA ILE A 50 -0.77 1.93 7.72
C ILE A 50 -0.48 1.72 6.22
N GLY A 51 -1.51 1.48 5.40
CA GLY A 51 -1.35 1.26 3.96
C GLY A 51 -1.75 2.43 3.06
N TYR A 52 -2.32 3.50 3.63
CA TYR A 52 -2.99 4.56 2.88
C TYR A 52 -2.05 5.61 2.25
N LEU A 53 -0.85 5.80 2.80
CA LEU A 53 0.08 6.86 2.39
C LEU A 53 0.86 6.52 1.11
N GLN A 54 1.36 7.53 0.40
CA GLN A 54 2.18 7.37 -0.83
C GLN A 54 3.49 6.61 -0.58
N ILE A 55 3.99 6.69 0.66
CA ILE A 55 5.02 5.79 1.20
C ILE A 55 4.35 5.05 2.36
N PRO A 56 3.76 3.87 2.11
CA PRO A 56 3.11 3.08 3.15
C PRO A 56 4.15 2.73 4.24
N PRO A 57 3.94 3.13 5.51
CA PRO A 57 4.86 2.80 6.61
C PRO A 57 5.15 1.30 6.71
N VAL A 58 4.17 0.45 6.42
CA VAL A 58 4.33 -1.01 6.40
C VAL A 58 5.34 -1.47 5.34
N ALA A 59 5.30 -0.90 4.13
CA ALA A 59 6.24 -1.26 3.06
C ALA A 59 7.67 -0.83 3.40
N VAL A 60 7.84 0.35 4.03
CA VAL A 60 9.14 0.85 4.51
C VAL A 60 9.70 0.00 5.64
N ALA A 61 8.87 -0.33 6.63
CA ALA A 61 9.28 -1.17 7.74
C ALA A 61 9.70 -2.57 7.27
N LEU A 62 8.90 -3.19 6.37
CA LEU A 62 9.19 -4.50 5.84
C LEU A 62 10.44 -4.51 4.94
N ILE A 63 10.63 -3.53 4.06
CA ILE A 63 11.86 -3.49 3.24
C ILE A 63 13.09 -3.28 4.11
N PHE A 64 13.00 -2.47 5.18
CA PHE A 64 14.08 -2.33 6.14
C PHE A 64 14.45 -3.67 6.79
N VAL A 65 13.45 -4.45 7.21
CA VAL A 65 13.65 -5.82 7.74
C VAL A 65 14.27 -6.74 6.69
N VAL A 66 13.78 -6.72 5.45
CA VAL A 66 14.34 -7.53 4.35
C VAL A 66 15.81 -7.17 4.09
N VAL A 67 16.17 -5.89 4.13
CA VAL A 67 17.55 -5.43 3.95
C VAL A 67 18.45 -5.90 5.10
N LEU A 68 17.97 -5.81 6.34
CA LEU A 68 18.72 -6.30 7.51
C LEU A 68 18.95 -7.82 7.43
N LEU A 69 17.89 -8.58 7.13
CA LEU A 69 17.97 -10.04 6.93
C LEU A 69 18.89 -10.38 5.76
N ASN A 70 18.85 -9.63 4.66
CA ASN A 70 19.73 -9.83 3.51
C ASN A 70 21.21 -9.59 3.87
N ARG A 71 21.52 -8.57 4.69
CA ARG A 71 22.89 -8.29 5.16
C ARG A 71 23.40 -9.41 6.07
N LEU A 72 22.56 -9.89 6.99
CA LEU A 72 22.90 -11.02 7.88
C LEU A 72 23.07 -12.32 7.11
N ALA A 73 22.11 -12.68 6.25
CA ALA A 73 22.16 -13.88 5.43
C ALA A 73 23.33 -13.84 4.43
N GLY A 74 23.65 -12.68 3.85
CA GLY A 74 24.79 -12.50 2.97
C GLY A 74 26.15 -12.61 3.67
N ALA A 75 26.22 -12.31 4.97
CA ALA A 75 27.43 -12.51 5.78
C ALA A 75 27.68 -13.99 6.09
N LEU A 76 26.62 -14.78 6.28
CA LEU A 76 26.70 -16.23 6.53
C LEU A 76 26.81 -17.05 5.23
N TRP A 77 26.07 -16.66 4.20
CA TRP A 77 25.95 -17.36 2.92
C TRP A 77 25.93 -16.37 1.75
N PRO A 78 27.10 -16.05 1.16
CA PRO A 78 27.19 -15.07 0.07
C PRO A 78 26.31 -15.39 -1.16
N ARG A 79 25.95 -16.65 -1.38
CA ARG A 79 25.12 -17.11 -2.51
C ARG A 79 23.65 -16.68 -2.42
N VAL A 80 23.10 -16.48 -1.22
CA VAL A 80 21.69 -16.08 -1.04
C VAL A 80 21.48 -14.56 -1.05
N ARG A 81 22.56 -13.79 -1.10
CA ARG A 81 22.51 -12.33 -1.09
C ARG A 81 21.68 -11.79 -2.26
N LEU A 82 20.68 -10.98 -1.91
CA LEU A 82 19.85 -10.24 -2.84
C LEU A 82 20.62 -9.03 -3.38
N ARG A 83 20.44 -8.80 -4.68
CA ARG A 83 21.00 -7.65 -5.40
C ARG A 83 20.12 -6.42 -5.18
N PRO A 84 20.66 -5.20 -5.35
CA PRO A 84 19.87 -3.97 -5.28
C PRO A 84 18.62 -3.95 -6.15
N THR A 85 18.74 -4.48 -7.38
CA THR A 85 17.61 -4.59 -8.32
C THR A 85 16.50 -5.50 -7.79
N GLU A 86 16.86 -6.55 -7.05
CA GLU A 86 15.89 -7.50 -6.49
C GLU A 86 15.16 -6.91 -5.28
N LEU A 87 15.90 -6.18 -4.43
CA LEU A 87 15.30 -5.41 -3.33
C LEU A 87 14.35 -4.35 -3.86
N GLY A 88 14.72 -3.66 -4.95
CA GLY A 88 13.84 -2.72 -5.64
C GLY A 88 12.55 -3.37 -6.14
N VAL A 89 12.63 -4.54 -6.78
CA VAL A 89 11.44 -5.30 -7.21
C VAL A 89 10.55 -5.67 -6.03
N ILE A 90 11.13 -6.22 -4.96
CA ILE A 90 10.39 -6.60 -3.73
C ILE A 90 9.69 -5.36 -3.14
N TYR A 91 10.39 -4.23 -3.05
CA TYR A 91 9.81 -2.98 -2.56
C TYR A 91 8.65 -2.48 -3.42
N VAL A 92 8.80 -2.44 -4.75
CA VAL A 92 7.73 -2.00 -5.66
C VAL A 92 6.51 -2.91 -5.55
N MET A 93 6.70 -4.23 -5.46
CA MET A 93 5.59 -5.17 -5.27
C MET A 93 4.85 -4.94 -3.94
N MET A 94 5.58 -4.71 -2.85
CA MET A 94 4.99 -4.38 -1.55
C MET A 94 4.27 -3.03 -1.57
N LEU A 95 4.84 -2.03 -2.24
CA LEU A 95 4.28 -0.69 -2.36
C LEU A 95 2.87 -0.75 -2.99
N PHE A 96 2.75 -1.36 -4.17
CA PHE A 96 1.45 -1.51 -4.83
C PHE A 96 0.48 -2.39 -4.04
N ALA A 97 0.95 -3.51 -3.50
CA ALA A 97 0.11 -4.39 -2.68
C ALA A 97 -0.48 -3.67 -1.47
N SER A 98 0.33 -2.84 -0.80
CA SER A 98 -0.08 -2.10 0.40
C SER A 98 -1.13 -1.04 0.07
N MET A 99 -0.92 -0.27 -1.01
CA MET A 99 -1.86 0.77 -1.44
C MET A 99 -3.21 0.19 -1.86
N ILE A 100 -3.21 -0.98 -2.53
CA ILE A 100 -4.43 -1.66 -2.97
C ILE A 100 -5.20 -2.24 -1.78
N ALA A 101 -4.50 -2.90 -0.85
CA ALA A 101 -5.15 -3.60 0.26
C ALA A 101 -5.72 -2.70 1.36
N SER A 102 -5.29 -1.43 1.40
CA SER A 102 -5.75 -0.43 2.35
C SER A 102 -7.04 0.29 1.90
N ARG A 103 -7.40 1.34 2.62
CA ARG A 103 -8.49 2.30 2.33
C ARG A 103 -8.50 2.84 0.89
N GLY A 104 -7.37 2.77 0.19
CA GLY A 104 -7.19 3.29 -1.17
C GLY A 104 -8.08 2.59 -2.20
N LEU A 105 -8.29 1.27 -2.08
CA LEU A 105 -9.10 0.51 -3.03
C LEU A 105 -10.05 -0.46 -2.35
N THR A 106 -9.53 -1.46 -1.63
CA THR A 106 -10.34 -2.56 -1.10
C THR A 106 -11.47 -2.07 -0.19
N GLU A 107 -11.25 -1.09 0.68
CA GLU A 107 -12.34 -0.59 1.54
C GLU A 107 -13.49 0.03 0.74
N ARG A 108 -13.17 0.84 -0.26
CA ARG A 108 -14.17 1.62 -1.01
C ARG A 108 -14.95 0.76 -1.99
N VAL A 109 -14.25 -0.15 -2.66
CA VAL A 109 -14.84 -0.99 -3.71
C VAL A 109 -15.86 -1.96 -3.14
N TYR A 110 -15.48 -2.74 -2.13
CA TYR A 110 -16.38 -3.78 -1.61
C TYR A 110 -17.59 -3.18 -0.89
N SER A 111 -17.40 -2.11 -0.10
CA SER A 111 -18.49 -1.43 0.60
C SER A 111 -19.48 -0.76 -0.36
N SER A 112 -19.00 -0.14 -1.44
CA SER A 112 -19.86 0.50 -2.45
C SER A 112 -20.68 -0.50 -3.25
N MET A 113 -20.17 -1.70 -3.52
CA MET A 113 -20.92 -2.76 -4.22
C MET A 113 -22.19 -3.18 -3.49
N VAL A 114 -22.17 -3.21 -2.14
CA VAL A 114 -23.28 -3.72 -1.33
C VAL A 114 -24.06 -2.63 -0.59
N GLY A 115 -23.49 -1.44 -0.44
CA GLY A 115 -24.04 -0.35 0.38
C GLY A 115 -25.46 0.07 -0.02
N VAL A 116 -25.74 0.17 -1.33
CA VAL A 116 -27.08 0.53 -1.84
C VAL A 116 -28.13 -0.53 -1.45
N ASN A 117 -27.78 -1.81 -1.54
CA ASN A 117 -28.71 -2.88 -1.17
C ASN A 117 -28.91 -3.00 0.35
N TYR A 118 -27.83 -2.85 1.11
CA TYR A 118 -27.85 -2.91 2.57
C TYR A 118 -28.70 -1.78 3.19
N ALA A 119 -28.51 -0.54 2.73
CA ALA A 119 -29.21 0.63 3.27
C ALA A 119 -30.59 0.86 2.63
N ALA A 120 -31.02 0.04 1.67
CA ALA A 120 -32.35 0.15 1.10
C ALA A 120 -33.43 -0.25 2.12
N THR A 121 -34.43 0.62 2.29
CA THR A 121 -35.58 0.41 3.18
C THR A 121 -36.88 0.65 2.40
N PRO A 122 -38.03 0.13 2.87
CA PRO A 122 -39.31 0.44 2.24
C PRO A 122 -39.61 1.96 2.23
N ALA A 123 -39.12 2.70 3.22
CA ALA A 123 -39.36 4.14 3.37
C ALA A 123 -38.53 5.00 2.39
N ASN A 124 -37.29 4.61 2.08
CA ASN A 124 -36.44 5.40 1.17
C ASN A 124 -36.63 5.06 -0.31
N HIS A 125 -37.37 3.99 -0.62
CA HIS A 125 -37.67 3.53 -1.98
C HIS A 125 -36.43 3.27 -2.86
N TRP A 126 -35.26 3.05 -2.28
CA TRP A 126 -33.99 2.86 -3.02
C TRP A 126 -34.03 1.68 -3.98
N GLN A 127 -34.82 0.65 -3.66
CA GLN A 127 -35.06 -0.47 -4.57
C GLN A 127 -35.64 0.01 -5.91
N LYS A 128 -36.63 0.90 -5.89
CA LYS A 128 -37.27 1.41 -7.11
C LYS A 128 -36.40 2.45 -7.83
N LEU A 129 -35.63 3.24 -7.07
CA LEU A 129 -34.84 4.35 -7.59
C LEU A 129 -33.50 3.91 -8.19
N PHE A 130 -32.83 2.91 -7.59
CA PHE A 130 -31.46 2.55 -7.96
C PHE A 130 -31.32 1.19 -8.61
N PHE A 131 -32.03 0.15 -8.15
CA PHE A 131 -31.78 -1.22 -8.61
C PHE A 131 -31.97 -1.38 -10.14
N PRO A 132 -32.95 -0.74 -10.80
CA PRO A 132 -33.12 -0.86 -12.25
C PRO A 132 -31.93 -0.35 -13.09
N TYR A 133 -31.10 0.53 -12.52
CA TYR A 133 -29.95 1.12 -13.21
C TYR A 133 -28.62 0.43 -12.89
N ILE A 134 -28.61 -0.49 -11.92
CA ILE A 134 -27.42 -1.25 -11.53
C ILE A 134 -27.35 -2.52 -12.40
N LYS A 135 -26.17 -2.76 -13.00
CA LYS A 135 -25.93 -3.99 -13.77
C LYS A 135 -25.55 -5.13 -12.82
N GLN A 136 -26.17 -6.29 -13.01
CA GLN A 136 -25.94 -7.49 -12.19
C GLN A 136 -24.46 -7.90 -12.08
N GLY A 137 -23.66 -7.69 -13.12
CA GLY A 137 -22.23 -8.02 -13.10
C GLY A 137 -21.38 -7.11 -12.21
N LEU A 138 -21.90 -5.95 -11.77
CA LEU A 138 -21.15 -4.97 -10.96
C LEU A 138 -21.36 -5.14 -9.46
N VAL A 139 -22.30 -5.99 -9.05
CA VAL A 139 -22.69 -6.17 -7.65
C VAL A 139 -22.89 -7.65 -7.31
N PRO A 140 -22.59 -8.08 -6.07
CA PRO A 140 -22.66 -9.49 -5.70
C PRO A 140 -24.07 -9.94 -5.24
N TRP A 141 -25.05 -9.04 -5.26
CA TRP A 141 -26.45 -9.30 -4.90
C TRP A 141 -27.35 -9.21 -6.14
N SER A 142 -28.54 -9.81 -6.09
CA SER A 142 -29.45 -9.83 -7.24
C SER A 142 -30.14 -8.48 -7.45
N THR A 143 -29.96 -7.84 -8.61
CA THR A 143 -30.59 -6.56 -8.92
C THR A 143 -32.11 -6.66 -9.08
N GLU A 144 -32.61 -7.86 -9.38
CA GLU A 144 -34.05 -8.19 -9.43
C GLU A 144 -34.58 -8.67 -8.07
N GLY A 145 -33.69 -8.86 -7.09
CA GLY A 145 -34.04 -9.32 -5.75
C GLY A 145 -34.57 -8.20 -4.84
N GLY A 146 -34.79 -8.59 -3.58
CA GLY A 146 -35.25 -7.69 -2.52
C GLY A 146 -34.16 -6.76 -1.95
N ILE A 147 -34.58 -5.93 -1.00
CA ILE A 147 -33.69 -5.11 -0.17
C ILE A 147 -32.94 -5.95 0.87
N ALA A 148 -31.79 -5.46 1.34
CA ALA A 148 -31.00 -6.04 2.42
C ALA A 148 -30.77 -7.57 2.28
N GLN A 149 -30.28 -7.97 1.11
CA GLN A 149 -30.02 -9.37 0.79
C GLN A 149 -28.90 -9.95 1.68
N PRO A 150 -28.87 -11.28 1.87
CA PRO A 150 -27.89 -11.93 2.75
C PRO A 150 -26.45 -11.53 2.44
N VAL A 151 -26.07 -11.46 1.16
CA VAL A 151 -24.70 -11.08 0.74
C VAL A 151 -24.32 -9.68 1.23
N ALA A 152 -25.26 -8.73 1.22
CA ALA A 152 -25.03 -7.36 1.69
C ALA A 152 -25.02 -7.27 3.23
N LYS A 153 -25.90 -8.03 3.89
CA LYS A 153 -25.93 -8.10 5.37
C LYS A 153 -24.67 -8.75 5.92
N TYR A 154 -24.23 -9.89 5.37
CA TYR A 154 -23.05 -10.61 5.83
C TYR A 154 -21.77 -9.77 5.74
N TYR A 155 -21.71 -8.82 4.79
CA TYR A 155 -20.58 -7.90 4.68
C TYR A 155 -20.49 -6.92 5.87
N TYR A 156 -21.62 -6.37 6.33
CA TYR A 156 -21.65 -5.36 7.40
C TYR A 156 -21.90 -5.93 8.80
N GLU A 157 -22.73 -6.96 8.92
CA GLU A 157 -23.17 -7.56 10.19
C GLU A 157 -22.33 -8.79 10.59
N GLY A 158 -21.48 -9.27 9.67
CA GLY A 158 -20.71 -10.50 9.84
C GLY A 158 -21.45 -11.76 9.38
N LEU A 159 -20.70 -12.84 9.19
CA LEU A 159 -21.27 -14.13 8.80
C LEU A 159 -21.97 -14.80 9.99
N PRO A 160 -23.13 -15.44 9.77
CA PRO A 160 -23.76 -16.28 10.78
C PRO A 160 -22.87 -17.48 11.14
N THR A 161 -22.99 -17.98 12.36
CA THR A 161 -22.20 -19.12 12.86
C THR A 161 -22.37 -20.34 11.96
N GLY A 162 -21.27 -20.85 11.40
CA GLY A 162 -21.29 -21.98 10.44
C GLY A 162 -21.65 -21.61 9.00
N GLY A 163 -21.86 -20.33 8.70
CA GLY A 163 -22.07 -19.84 7.34
C GLY A 163 -20.82 -19.93 6.47
N HIS A 164 -21.01 -20.08 5.16
CA HIS A 164 -19.94 -20.05 4.17
C HIS A 164 -19.89 -18.71 3.45
N LEU A 165 -18.69 -18.24 3.11
CA LEU A 165 -18.53 -17.04 2.27
C LEU A 165 -19.09 -17.32 0.86
N PRO A 166 -19.97 -16.44 0.33
CA PRO A 166 -20.55 -16.61 -1.00
C PRO A 166 -19.57 -16.21 -2.11
N TRP A 167 -18.42 -16.89 -2.21
CA TRP A 167 -17.34 -16.55 -3.14
C TRP A 167 -17.80 -16.40 -4.60
N LEU A 168 -18.72 -17.26 -5.03
CA LEU A 168 -19.28 -17.24 -6.39
C LEU A 168 -20.02 -15.94 -6.70
N SER A 169 -20.74 -15.39 -5.73
CA SER A 169 -21.46 -14.12 -5.88
C SER A 169 -20.52 -12.94 -6.04
N TRP A 170 -19.33 -12.99 -5.43
CA TRP A 170 -18.31 -11.94 -5.52
C TRP A 170 -17.38 -12.09 -6.71
N ALA A 171 -17.19 -13.30 -7.25
CA ALA A 171 -16.19 -13.57 -8.28
C ALA A 171 -16.32 -12.67 -9.52
N ILE A 172 -17.53 -12.58 -10.10
CA ILE A 172 -17.77 -11.78 -11.31
C ILE A 172 -17.65 -10.28 -11.02
N PRO A 173 -18.34 -9.70 -10.01
CA PRO A 173 -18.15 -8.30 -9.64
C PRO A 173 -16.70 -7.94 -9.37
N THR A 174 -16.02 -8.72 -8.53
CA THR A 174 -14.62 -8.47 -8.21
C THR A 174 -13.75 -8.50 -9.47
N ALA A 175 -13.94 -9.45 -10.38
CA ALA A 175 -13.17 -9.49 -11.63
C ALA A 175 -13.43 -8.26 -12.53
N MET A 176 -14.69 -7.83 -12.68
CA MET A 176 -15.03 -6.65 -13.47
C MET A 176 -14.42 -5.36 -12.90
N TRP A 177 -14.51 -5.18 -11.58
CA TRP A 177 -13.92 -4.04 -10.90
C TRP A 177 -12.39 -4.09 -10.95
N LEU A 178 -11.76 -5.25 -10.73
CA LEU A 178 -10.31 -5.40 -10.87
C LEU A 178 -9.83 -5.08 -12.28
N LEU A 179 -10.57 -5.47 -13.32
CA LEU A 179 -10.23 -5.12 -14.70
C LEU A 179 -10.31 -3.60 -14.92
N LEU A 180 -11.38 -2.95 -14.46
CA LEU A 180 -11.49 -1.49 -14.52
C LEU A 180 -10.31 -0.80 -13.85
N TYR A 181 -9.95 -1.22 -12.62
CA TYR A 181 -8.82 -0.64 -11.90
C TYR A 181 -7.50 -0.91 -12.58
N ALA A 182 -7.28 -2.12 -13.12
CA ALA A 182 -6.07 -2.42 -13.88
C ALA A 182 -5.92 -1.49 -15.10
N LEU A 183 -7.01 -1.20 -15.82
CA LEU A 183 -7.01 -0.26 -16.94
C LEU A 183 -6.73 1.18 -16.49
N VAL A 184 -7.35 1.62 -15.39
CA VAL A 184 -7.12 2.95 -14.81
C VAL A 184 -5.66 3.12 -14.35
N TYR A 185 -5.10 2.13 -13.65
CA TYR A 185 -3.69 2.13 -13.26
C TYR A 185 -2.78 2.11 -14.49
N MET A 186 -3.11 1.34 -15.53
CA MET A 186 -2.35 1.34 -16.78
C MET A 186 -2.37 2.71 -17.45
N ALA A 187 -3.52 3.38 -17.49
CA ALA A 187 -3.63 4.74 -18.02
C ALA A 187 -2.77 5.73 -17.22
N PHE A 188 -2.84 5.69 -15.88
CA PHE A 188 -2.01 6.55 -15.03
C PHE A 188 -0.52 6.24 -15.16
N MET A 189 -0.13 4.97 -15.30
CA MET A 189 1.27 4.60 -15.56
C MET A 189 1.73 5.09 -16.93
N GLY A 190 0.88 5.03 -17.95
CA GLY A 190 1.15 5.60 -19.27
C GLY A 190 1.36 7.11 -19.21
N LEU A 191 0.46 7.83 -18.53
CA LEU A 191 0.60 9.27 -18.29
C LEU A 191 1.88 9.60 -17.52
N ALA A 192 2.15 8.87 -16.44
CA ALA A 192 3.36 9.02 -15.66
C ALA A 192 4.61 8.78 -16.52
N ALA A 193 4.62 7.76 -17.39
CA ALA A 193 5.75 7.49 -18.28
C ALA A 193 5.98 8.60 -19.33
N MET A 194 4.90 9.22 -19.83
CA MET A 194 5.01 10.36 -20.76
C MET A 194 5.60 11.60 -20.07
N VAL A 195 5.11 11.92 -18.87
CA VAL A 195 5.52 13.12 -18.15
C VAL A 195 6.84 12.92 -17.40
N TYR A 196 7.19 11.69 -17.03
CA TYR A 196 8.42 11.37 -16.30
C TYR A 196 9.66 11.90 -17.01
N LYS A 197 9.73 11.77 -18.34
CA LYS A 197 10.88 12.28 -19.10
C LYS A 197 11.01 13.80 -19.00
N LEU A 198 9.89 14.52 -19.08
CA LEU A 198 9.87 15.97 -18.92
C LEU A 198 10.31 16.38 -17.51
N TRP A 199 9.74 15.75 -16.48
CA TRP A 199 10.07 16.07 -15.09
C TRP A 199 11.50 15.71 -14.72
N ALA A 200 12.01 14.58 -15.21
CA ALA A 200 13.34 14.11 -14.88
C ALA A 200 14.43 14.86 -15.65
N ASP A 201 14.28 15.02 -16.97
CA ASP A 201 15.35 15.52 -17.84
C ASP A 201 15.31 17.05 -18.01
N GLU A 202 14.11 17.67 -18.06
CA GLU A 202 13.97 19.11 -18.36
C GLU A 202 13.73 19.93 -17.08
N GLU A 203 12.82 19.48 -16.21
CA GLU A 203 12.46 20.21 -14.98
C GLU A 203 13.30 19.83 -13.76
N HIS A 204 14.18 18.82 -13.88
CA HIS A 204 15.04 18.29 -12.82
C HIS A 204 14.31 18.12 -11.48
N LEU A 205 13.07 17.63 -11.54
CA LEU A 205 12.23 17.48 -10.36
C LEU A 205 12.87 16.48 -9.40
N ALA A 206 13.04 16.89 -8.15
CA ALA A 206 13.50 15.97 -7.12
C ALA A 206 12.42 14.92 -6.86
N PHE A 207 12.81 13.64 -6.83
CA PHE A 207 11.94 12.52 -6.44
C PHE A 207 12.26 12.07 -5.00
N PRO A 208 11.89 12.85 -3.96
CA PRO A 208 12.29 12.54 -2.58
C PRO A 208 11.72 11.19 -2.10
N LEU A 209 10.55 10.79 -2.62
CA LEU A 209 9.88 9.55 -2.21
C LEU A 209 10.63 8.29 -2.65
N THR A 210 11.48 8.38 -3.67
CA THR A 210 12.26 7.23 -4.15
C THR A 210 13.59 7.09 -3.41
N LYS A 211 14.09 8.16 -2.77
CA LYS A 211 15.43 8.18 -2.13
C LYS A 211 15.59 7.13 -1.04
N LEU A 212 14.68 7.09 -0.07
CA LEU A 212 14.78 6.16 1.06
C LEU A 212 14.78 4.69 0.59
N PRO A 213 13.84 4.24 -0.26
CA PRO A 213 13.89 2.89 -0.81
C PRO A 213 15.15 2.60 -1.64
N LEU A 214 15.64 3.59 -2.39
CA LEU A 214 16.85 3.45 -3.18
C LEU A 214 18.10 3.30 -2.30
N GLU A 215 18.22 4.08 -1.22
CA GLU A 215 19.32 4.00 -0.26
C GLU A 215 19.30 2.66 0.51
N LEU A 216 18.11 2.17 0.86
CA LEU A 216 17.95 0.86 1.49
C LEU A 216 18.29 -0.29 0.52
N ALA A 217 17.99 -0.15 -0.78
CA ALA A 217 18.21 -1.18 -1.78
C ALA A 217 19.63 -1.17 -2.38
N SER A 218 20.21 0.01 -2.65
CA SER A 218 21.50 0.18 -3.31
C SER A 218 22.62 -0.42 -2.46
N GLY A 219 22.52 -0.27 -1.14
CA GLY A 219 23.50 -0.79 -0.19
C GLY A 219 24.93 -0.43 -0.59
N ASP A 220 25.14 0.73 -1.23
CA ASP A 220 26.43 1.08 -1.81
C ASP A 220 27.44 1.32 -0.68
N TYR A 221 28.50 0.51 -0.68
CA TYR A 221 29.48 0.35 0.41
C TYR A 221 30.53 1.48 0.42
N SER A 222 30.39 2.50 -0.43
CA SER A 222 31.33 3.61 -0.50
C SER A 222 30.77 4.86 0.18
N SER A 223 31.22 5.05 1.42
CA SER A 223 31.33 6.30 2.18
C SER A 223 30.18 6.82 3.05
N GLN A 224 28.92 6.40 2.92
CA GLN A 224 27.87 6.72 3.92
C GLN A 224 26.84 5.59 4.03
N ASP A 225 27.21 4.48 4.69
CA ASP A 225 26.27 3.40 5.05
C ASP A 225 25.07 4.05 5.79
N PHE A 226 23.89 4.12 5.16
CA PHE A 226 22.65 4.63 5.77
C PHE A 226 22.43 4.01 7.16
N LEU A 227 22.66 2.69 7.26
CA LEU A 227 22.57 1.92 8.50
C LEU A 227 23.66 2.22 9.54
N ARG A 228 24.75 2.92 9.19
CA ARG A 228 25.81 3.34 10.13
C ARG A 228 25.70 4.81 10.53
N ASN A 229 24.78 5.58 9.95
CA ASN A 229 24.62 6.99 10.26
C ASN A 229 24.02 7.18 11.67
N ARG A 230 24.87 7.60 12.62
CA ARG A 230 24.46 7.82 14.03
C ARG A 230 23.40 8.90 14.18
N LEU A 231 23.42 9.94 13.35
CA LEU A 231 22.48 11.05 13.43
C LEU A 231 21.08 10.62 12.97
N MET A 232 21.02 9.80 11.91
CA MET A 232 19.78 9.16 11.47
C MET A 232 19.20 8.28 12.58
N TRP A 233 20.02 7.44 13.22
CA TRP A 233 19.57 6.58 14.31
C TRP A 233 19.12 7.36 15.55
N LEU A 234 19.75 8.50 15.83
CA LEU A 234 19.33 9.38 16.93
C LEU A 234 17.94 9.99 16.65
N GLY A 235 17.71 10.46 15.42
CA GLY A 235 16.39 10.93 14.99
C GLY A 235 15.33 9.83 14.99
N PHE A 236 15.66 8.64 14.47
CA PHE A 236 14.79 7.47 14.51
C PHE A 236 14.44 7.06 15.95
N ALA A 237 15.44 6.99 16.84
CA ALA A 237 15.22 6.64 18.24
C ALA A 237 14.34 7.65 18.95
N ALA A 238 14.53 8.95 18.71
CA ALA A 238 13.68 10.00 19.28
C ALA A 238 12.22 9.84 18.83
N ALA A 239 11.98 9.65 17.52
CA ALA A 239 10.64 9.43 16.99
C ALA A 239 10.02 8.12 17.51
N MET A 240 10.77 7.02 17.50
CA MET A 240 10.32 5.72 17.98
C MET A 240 9.97 5.72 19.46
N ILE A 241 10.74 6.42 20.30
CA ILE A 241 10.41 6.55 21.72
C ILE A 241 9.14 7.36 21.89
N LEU A 242 9.03 8.52 21.24
CA LEU A 242 7.85 9.39 21.35
C LEU A 242 6.56 8.68 20.89
N PHE A 243 6.56 8.16 19.66
CA PHE A 243 5.39 7.50 19.09
C PHE A 243 5.17 6.11 19.68
N GLY A 244 6.25 5.41 20.08
CA GLY A 244 6.17 4.12 20.75
C GLY A 244 5.54 4.21 22.14
N VAL A 245 5.93 5.20 22.96
CA VAL A 245 5.29 5.47 24.25
C VAL A 245 3.82 5.82 24.08
N ASN A 246 3.47 6.62 23.06
CA ASN A 246 2.08 6.94 22.77
C ASN A 246 1.27 5.73 22.28
N GLY A 247 1.86 4.88 21.44
CA GLY A 247 1.24 3.62 21.02
C GLY A 247 1.03 2.66 22.21
N LEU A 248 2.02 2.57 23.10
CA LEU A 248 1.93 1.77 24.32
C LEU A 248 0.88 2.32 25.28
N HIS A 249 0.76 3.64 25.44
CA HIS A 249 -0.29 4.27 26.23
C HIS A 249 -1.69 3.95 25.69
N ALA A 250 -1.85 3.92 24.35
CA ALA A 250 -3.12 3.58 23.73
C ALA A 250 -3.55 2.13 24.01
N ILE A 251 -2.60 1.19 24.08
CA ILE A 251 -2.87 -0.22 24.40
C ILE A 251 -3.00 -0.42 25.92
N TRP A 252 -2.12 0.21 26.69
CA TRP A 252 -2.05 0.14 28.15
C TRP A 252 -2.11 1.55 28.75
N PRO A 253 -3.33 2.01 29.14
CA PRO A 253 -3.53 3.36 29.69
C PRO A 253 -2.69 3.69 30.93
N ASN A 254 -2.14 2.68 31.61
CA ASN A 254 -1.26 2.83 32.78
C ASN A 254 0.09 3.48 32.47
N ILE A 255 0.56 3.42 31.21
CA ILE A 255 1.81 4.07 30.78
C ILE A 255 1.49 5.53 30.48
N PRO A 256 2.17 6.55 31.03
CA PRO A 256 1.84 7.95 30.76
C PRO A 256 2.14 8.32 29.29
N GLY A 257 1.11 8.76 28.56
CA GLY A 257 1.25 9.25 27.19
C GLY A 257 1.83 10.66 27.11
N ILE A 258 2.53 10.96 26.01
CA ILE A 258 3.05 12.28 25.70
C ILE A 258 2.04 12.99 24.78
N LYS A 259 1.52 14.14 25.22
CA LYS A 259 0.56 14.93 24.42
C LYS A 259 1.22 15.47 23.15
N THR A 260 0.88 14.90 22.01
CA THR A 260 1.35 15.32 20.67
C THR A 260 0.31 16.07 19.87
N LEU A 261 -0.96 16.02 20.29
CA LEU A 261 -2.07 16.72 19.67
C LEU A 261 -2.63 17.75 20.65
N ILE A 262 -2.58 19.01 20.26
CA ILE A 262 -3.28 20.09 20.95
C ILE A 262 -4.57 20.31 20.15
N PRO A 263 -5.73 19.85 20.63
CA PRO A 263 -6.98 20.09 19.93
C PRO A 263 -7.29 21.58 19.98
N VAL A 264 -7.07 22.28 18.87
CA VAL A 264 -7.50 23.66 18.70
C VAL A 264 -8.98 23.63 18.36
N SER A 265 -9.81 23.43 19.38
CA SER A 265 -11.26 23.57 19.30
C SER A 265 -11.59 25.04 19.46
N PHE A 266 -11.96 25.69 18.35
CA PHE A 266 -12.59 27.00 18.43
C PHE A 266 -14.04 26.81 18.87
N GLN A 267 -14.41 27.32 20.05
CA GLN A 267 -15.80 27.28 20.55
C GLN A 267 -16.73 28.25 19.80
N ALA A 268 -16.17 29.20 19.06
CA ALA A 268 -16.87 30.09 18.15
C ALA A 268 -16.05 30.22 16.86
N TYR A 269 -16.73 30.39 15.72
CA TYR A 269 -16.06 30.67 14.45
C TYR A 269 -15.17 31.91 14.60
N PRO A 270 -13.89 31.86 14.18
CA PRO A 270 -12.97 32.98 14.32
C PRO A 270 -13.20 34.10 13.29
N TRP A 271 -14.44 34.25 12.80
CA TRP A 271 -14.91 35.34 11.93
C TRP A 271 -16.37 35.67 12.23
#